data_AF-A0A3C2BDY5-F1
#
_entry.id   AF-A0A3C2BDY5-F1
#
_cell.length_a   1.000
_cell.length_b   1.000
_cell.length_c   1.000
_cell.angle_alpha   90.00
_cell.angle_beta   90.00
_cell.angle_gamma   90.00
#
_symmetry.space_group_name_H-M   'P 1'
#
loop_
_entity.id
_entity.type
_entity.pdbx_description
1 polymer ?
#
loop_
_entity_poly.entity_id
_entity_poly.type
_entity_poly.pdbx_seq_one_letter_code
_entity_poly.pdbx_strand_id
1 'polypeptide(L)'
;MSEYAKFTEDMIKTHTILVPDMLPIHFRLIIKIFESAGYKMELLQNESRSVIDEGLKNVHNDACYPALLVIGQFMDALKSGKYDLNKTALIMSQTGGGCRASNYIHLIRKCVNKNYPQIPVLSLNFSGLEK
;
A
#
# COMPACT_ATOMS: atom_id res chain seq x y z
N MET A 1 -17.48 -0.57 10.88
CA MET A 1 -16.10 -0.83 10.40
C MET A 1 -16.24 -1.50 9.05
N SER A 2 -15.82 -0.85 7.96
CA SER A 2 -15.97 -1.41 6.61
C SER A 2 -15.15 -2.69 6.50
N GLU A 3 -15.80 -3.78 6.10
CA GLU A 3 -15.16 -5.04 5.73
C GLU A 3 -14.17 -4.76 4.58
N TYR A 4 -12.90 -5.12 4.76
CA TYR A 4 -11.87 -5.00 3.73
C TYR A 4 -11.23 -6.38 3.50
N ALA A 5 -10.75 -6.63 2.29
CA ALA A 5 -10.12 -7.90 1.95
C ALA A 5 -8.93 -8.20 2.88
N LYS A 6 -8.92 -9.41 3.44
CA LYS A 6 -7.85 -9.89 4.33
C LYS A 6 -6.82 -10.68 3.53
N PHE A 7 -5.56 -10.43 3.83
CA PHE A 7 -4.47 -11.22 3.28
C PHE A 7 -4.37 -12.55 4.05
N THR A 8 -4.35 -13.69 3.35
CA THR A 8 -4.25 -15.03 3.94
C THR A 8 -2.90 -15.69 3.63
N GLU A 9 -2.57 -16.78 4.32
CA GLU A 9 -1.30 -17.50 4.10
C GLU A 9 -1.17 -18.04 2.66
N ASP A 10 -2.26 -18.50 2.05
CA ASP A 10 -2.26 -18.96 0.65
C ASP A 10 -1.88 -17.85 -0.33
N MET A 11 -2.11 -16.58 0.04
CA MET A 11 -1.76 -15.43 -0.77
C MET A 11 -0.25 -15.18 -0.82
N ILE A 12 0.54 -15.69 0.14
CA ILE A 12 2.01 -15.54 0.16
C ILE A 12 2.64 -16.07 -1.14
N LYS A 13 2.13 -17.19 -1.65
CA LYS A 13 2.65 -17.84 -2.87
C LYS A 13 2.15 -17.23 -4.18
N THR A 14 1.04 -16.51 -4.14
CA THR A 14 0.30 -16.11 -5.34
C THR A 14 0.30 -14.60 -5.57
N HIS A 15 0.30 -13.80 -4.51
CA HIS A 15 0.13 -12.36 -4.60
C HIS A 15 1.47 -11.62 -4.67
N THR A 16 1.48 -10.53 -5.44
CA THR A 16 2.56 -9.54 -5.44
C THR A 16 2.18 -8.41 -4.49
N ILE A 17 3.02 -8.14 -3.49
CA ILE A 17 2.80 -7.08 -2.50
C ILE A 17 3.53 -5.82 -2.95
N LEU A 18 2.78 -4.76 -3.24
CA LEU A 18 3.32 -3.48 -3.65
C LEU A 18 3.69 -2.63 -2.43
N VAL A 19 4.92 -2.13 -2.43
CA VAL A 19 5.51 -1.29 -1.38
C VAL A 19 5.67 0.12 -1.95
N PRO A 20 5.19 1.18 -1.28
CA PRO A 20 5.31 2.55 -1.78
C PRO A 20 6.75 3.06 -1.61
N ASP A 21 7.17 4.00 -2.47
CA ASP A 21 8.52 4.55 -2.37
C ASP A 21 8.60 5.65 -1.32
N MET A 22 9.08 5.30 -0.14
CA MET A 22 9.36 6.27 0.93
C MET A 22 10.85 6.39 1.24
N LEU A 23 11.56 5.26 1.27
CA LEU A 23 12.97 5.16 1.64
C LEU A 23 13.62 4.03 0.82
N PRO A 24 13.98 4.27 -0.46
CA PRO A 24 14.25 3.20 -1.41
C PRO A 24 15.35 2.22 -0.97
N ILE A 25 16.42 2.75 -0.34
CA ILE A 25 17.54 1.93 0.15
C ILE A 25 17.09 0.98 1.27
N HIS A 26 16.33 1.49 2.24
CA HIS A 26 15.86 0.72 3.39
C HIS A 26 14.82 -0.33 2.98
N PHE A 27 13.85 0.07 2.14
CA PHE A 27 12.81 -0.84 1.69
C PHE A 27 13.34 -1.94 0.78
N ARG A 28 14.36 -1.68 -0.04
CA ARG A 28 15.03 -2.77 -0.80
C ARG A 28 15.61 -3.84 0.12
N LEU A 29 16.25 -3.43 1.21
CA LEU A 29 16.80 -4.36 2.21
C LEU A 29 15.70 -5.17 2.90
N ILE A 30 14.63 -4.50 3.33
CA ILE A 30 13.47 -5.14 3.96
C ILE A 30 12.78 -6.11 3.00
N ILE A 31 12.57 -5.72 1.74
CA ILE A 31 11.99 -6.57 0.69
C ILE A 31 12.82 -7.85 0.52
N LYS A 32 14.15 -7.76 0.47
CA LYS A 32 15.01 -8.95 0.37
C LYS A 32 14.86 -9.90 1.56
N ILE A 33 14.63 -9.37 2.76
CA ILE A 33 14.36 -10.19 3.94
C ILE A 33 13.02 -10.93 3.78
N PHE A 34 11.94 -10.24 3.38
CA PHE A 34 10.64 -10.87 3.15
C PHE A 34 10.63 -11.85 1.97
N GLU A 35 11.37 -11.56 0.89
CA GLU A 35 11.56 -12.50 -0.22
C GLU A 35 12.20 -13.81 0.24
N SER A 36 13.13 -13.76 1.20
CA SER A 36 13.73 -14.98 1.78
C SER A 36 12.72 -15.83 2.56
N ALA A 37 11.64 -15.21 3.03
CA ALA A 37 10.50 -15.88 3.67
C ALA A 37 9.40 -16.29 2.67
N GLY A 38 9.61 -16.13 1.36
CA GLY A 38 8.70 -16.57 0.30
C GLY A 38 7.67 -15.52 -0.16
N TYR A 39 7.72 -14.29 0.37
CA TYR A 39 6.84 -13.22 -0.08
C TYR A 39 7.33 -12.61 -1.39
N LYS A 40 6.42 -12.42 -2.35
CA LYS A 40 6.73 -11.66 -3.57
C LYS A 40 6.40 -10.19 -3.34
N MET A 41 7.42 -9.33 -3.26
CA MET A 41 7.24 -7.89 -3.03
C MET A 41 7.88 -7.06 -4.13
N GLU A 42 7.30 -5.91 -4.44
CA GLU A 42 7.84 -4.95 -5.41
C GLU A 42 7.82 -3.54 -4.84
N LEU A 43 8.98 -2.88 -4.84
CA LEU A 43 9.08 -1.46 -4.53
C LEU A 43 8.60 -0.66 -5.74
N LEU A 44 7.55 0.13 -5.54
CA LEU A 44 7.08 1.07 -6.55
C LEU A 44 8.15 2.13 -6.80
N GLN A 45 8.29 2.55 -8.05
CA GLN A 45 9.21 3.62 -8.46
C GLN A 45 8.54 4.59 -9.45
N ASN A 46 7.20 4.62 -9.44
CA ASN A 46 6.45 5.60 -10.22
C ASN A 46 6.52 6.95 -9.50
N GLU A 47 7.08 7.94 -10.20
CA GLU A 47 7.28 9.31 -9.71
C GLU A 47 6.72 10.35 -10.69
N SER A 48 5.91 9.92 -11.66
CA SER A 48 5.33 10.78 -12.69
C SER A 48 4.25 11.70 -12.15
N ARG A 49 3.91 12.74 -12.92
CA ARG A 49 2.80 13.65 -12.61
C ARG A 49 1.46 12.92 -12.37
N SER A 50 1.27 11.77 -13.03
CA SER A 50 0.11 10.91 -12.85
C SER A 50 -0.10 10.47 -11.40
N VAL A 51 0.97 10.25 -10.63
CA VAL A 51 0.90 9.92 -9.20
C VAL A 51 0.22 11.04 -8.41
N ILE A 52 0.63 12.29 -8.66
CA ILE A 52 0.05 13.45 -7.98
C ILE A 52 -1.42 13.60 -8.35
N ASP A 53 -1.75 13.47 -9.64
CA ASP A 53 -3.11 13.62 -10.13
C ASP A 53 -4.04 12.51 -9.59
N GLU A 54 -3.55 11.26 -9.51
CA GLU A 54 -4.29 10.15 -8.89
C GLU A 54 -4.45 10.32 -7.39
N GLY A 55 -3.45 10.85 -6.69
CA GLY A 55 -3.58 11.21 -5.27
C GLY A 55 -4.68 12.24 -5.04
N LEU A 56 -4.68 13.34 -5.80
CA LEU A 56 -5.67 14.42 -5.72
C LEU A 56 -7.11 13.97 -6.05
N LYS A 57 -7.28 12.99 -6.94
CA LYS A 57 -8.61 12.42 -7.26
C LYS A 57 -9.20 11.59 -6.12
N ASN A 58 -8.36 10.98 -5.29
CA ASN A 58 -8.77 9.96 -4.32
C ASN A 58 -8.72 10.44 -2.86
N VAL A 59 -8.02 11.54 -2.58
CA VAL A 59 -7.79 12.06 -1.24
C VAL A 59 -8.07 13.55 -1.20
N HIS A 60 -8.69 14.03 -0.12
CA HIS A 60 -8.90 15.45 0.08
C HIS A 60 -7.56 16.19 0.29
N ASN A 61 -7.54 17.46 -0.15
CA ASN A 61 -6.36 18.32 -0.10
C ASN A 61 -5.91 18.70 1.33
N ASP A 62 -6.71 18.36 2.35
CA ASP A 62 -6.39 18.57 3.77
C ASP A 62 -5.54 17.42 4.36
N ALA A 63 -5.32 16.34 3.61
CA ALA A 63 -4.41 15.28 3.96
C ALA A 63 -2.96 15.74 3.85
N CYS A 64 -2.07 15.13 4.62
CA CYS A 64 -0.65 15.37 4.48
C CYS A 64 -0.16 14.92 3.10
N TYR A 65 0.66 15.75 2.46
CA TYR A 65 1.16 15.50 1.11
C TYR A 65 1.79 14.11 0.89
N PRO A 66 2.55 13.52 1.83
CA PRO A 66 3.06 12.16 1.63
C PRO A 66 1.96 11.09 1.57
N ALA A 67 0.82 11.27 2.26
CA ALA A 67 -0.31 10.34 2.13
C ALA A 67 -0.90 10.38 0.72
N LEU A 68 -1.01 11.59 0.16
CA LEU A 68 -1.48 11.81 -1.20
C LEU A 68 -0.56 11.12 -2.20
N LEU A 69 0.76 11.28 -2.06
CA LEU A 69 1.73 10.62 -2.94
C LEU A 69 1.68 9.09 -2.83
N VAL A 70 1.63 8.53 -1.61
CA VAL A 70 1.55 7.08 -1.40
C VAL A 70 0.28 6.50 -2.02
N ILE A 71 -0.87 7.14 -1.80
CA ILE A 71 -2.15 6.70 -2.40
C ILE A 71 -2.10 6.87 -3.92
N GLY A 72 -1.54 7.97 -4.40
CA GLY A 72 -1.31 8.20 -5.83
C GLY A 72 -0.45 7.11 -6.46
N GLN A 73 0.64 6.70 -5.82
CA GLN A 73 1.55 5.67 -6.32
C GLN A 73 0.83 4.33 -6.45
N PHE A 74 0.06 3.95 -5.42
CA PHE A 74 -0.73 2.73 -5.48
C PHE A 74 -1.80 2.80 -6.57
N MET A 75 -2.57 3.87 -6.66
CA MET A 75 -3.66 3.97 -7.63
C MET A 75 -3.15 4.00 -9.08
N ASP A 76 -2.05 4.71 -9.32
CA ASP A 76 -1.37 4.73 -10.62
C ASP A 76 -0.81 3.34 -10.97
N ALA A 77 -0.18 2.65 -10.03
CA ALA A 77 0.30 1.28 -10.21
C ALA A 77 -0.84 0.31 -10.52
N LEU A 78 -1.95 0.35 -9.78
CA LEU A 78 -3.11 -0.51 -10.02
C LEU A 78 -3.80 -0.22 -11.36
N LYS A 79 -3.77 1.03 -11.85
CA LYS A 79 -4.33 1.42 -13.15
C LYS A 79 -3.40 1.15 -14.33
N SER A 80 -2.12 0.92 -14.09
CA SER A 80 -1.11 0.74 -15.14
C SER A 80 -1.33 -0.48 -16.05
N GLY A 81 -2.14 -1.45 -15.63
CA GLY A 81 -2.33 -2.73 -16.32
C GLY A 81 -1.14 -3.71 -16.17
N LYS A 82 -0.08 -3.33 -15.43
CA LYS A 82 1.10 -4.18 -15.19
C LYS A 82 0.82 -5.35 -14.22
N TYR A 83 -0.17 -5.21 -13.34
CA TYR A 83 -0.43 -6.15 -12.25
C TYR A 83 -1.79 -6.87 -12.41
N ASP A 84 -1.83 -8.14 -12.02
CA ASP A 84 -3.08 -8.88 -11.85
C ASP A 84 -3.73 -8.45 -10.53
N LEU A 85 -4.84 -7.70 -10.62
CA LEU A 85 -5.54 -7.14 -9.47
C LEU A 85 -6.12 -8.19 -8.52
N ASN A 86 -6.31 -9.44 -8.97
CA ASN A 86 -6.76 -10.54 -8.10
C ASN A 86 -5.60 -11.24 -7.38
N LYS A 87 -4.36 -10.88 -7.72
CA LYS A 87 -3.11 -11.38 -7.14
C LYS A 87 -2.20 -10.23 -6.74
N THR A 88 -2.80 -9.12 -6.35
CA THR A 88 -2.07 -7.93 -5.90
C THR A 88 -2.51 -7.57 -4.50
N ALA A 89 -1.56 -7.20 -3.67
CA ALA A 89 -1.79 -6.72 -2.32
C ALA A 89 -0.98 -5.43 -2.11
N LEU A 90 -1.41 -4.56 -1.20
CA LEU A 90 -0.69 -3.34 -0.86
C LEU A 90 -0.20 -3.41 0.58
N ILE A 91 0.97 -2.83 0.89
CA ILE A 91 1.46 -2.75 2.27
C ILE A 91 1.83 -1.33 2.67
N MET A 92 1.47 -0.94 3.88
CA MET A 92 1.85 0.34 4.47
C MET A 92 2.37 0.16 5.90
N SER A 93 3.47 0.81 6.22
CA SER A 93 3.97 0.85 7.60
C SER A 93 3.07 1.73 8.48
N GLN A 94 2.65 1.21 9.63
CA GLN A 94 1.83 1.94 10.60
C GLN A 94 2.63 2.12 11.89
N THR A 95 2.95 3.39 12.19
CA THR A 95 3.82 3.74 13.31
C THR A 95 3.10 3.77 14.66
N GLY A 96 1.77 3.92 14.67
CA GLY A 96 0.98 3.86 15.89
C GLY A 96 1.08 5.07 16.83
N GLY A 97 1.82 6.10 16.44
CA GLY A 97 1.98 7.33 17.22
C GLY A 97 0.95 8.41 16.86
N GLY A 98 1.07 9.59 17.48
CA GLY A 98 0.20 10.75 17.20
C GLY A 98 0.44 11.46 15.86
N CYS A 99 1.28 10.90 14.98
CA CYS A 99 1.53 11.45 13.65
C CYS A 99 0.40 11.12 12.66
N ARG A 100 0.23 11.94 11.62
CA ARG A 100 -0.70 11.66 10.50
C ARG A 100 -0.39 10.34 9.78
N ALA A 101 0.87 9.89 9.80
CA ALA A 101 1.30 8.60 9.22
C ALA A 101 0.49 7.40 9.73
N SER A 102 0.06 7.42 10.99
CA SER A 102 -0.76 6.37 11.60
C SER A 102 -2.11 6.17 10.90
N ASN A 103 -2.61 7.21 10.21
CA ASN A 103 -3.90 7.18 9.52
C ASN A 103 -3.80 6.83 8.03
N TYR A 104 -2.61 6.65 7.47
CA TYR A 104 -2.45 6.41 6.03
C TYR A 104 -3.14 5.11 5.63
N ILE A 105 -3.00 4.07 6.44
CA ILE A 105 -3.65 2.77 6.22
C ILE A 105 -5.18 2.91 6.07
N HIS A 106 -5.81 3.77 6.87
CA HIS A 106 -7.25 3.99 6.81
C HIS A 106 -7.67 4.70 5.51
N LEU A 107 -6.91 5.72 5.11
CA LEU A 107 -7.14 6.44 3.85
C LEU A 107 -6.94 5.52 2.64
N ILE A 108 -5.87 4.72 2.64
CA ILE A 108 -5.59 3.73 1.59
C ILE A 108 -6.74 2.72 1.52
N ARG A 109 -7.16 2.13 2.64
CA ARG A 109 -8.29 1.17 2.65
C ARG A 109 -9.58 1.78 2.15
N LYS A 110 -9.90 3.02 2.53
CA LYS A 110 -11.10 3.71 2.03
C LYS A 110 -11.05 3.90 0.52
N CYS A 111 -9.89 4.29 -0.01
CA CYS A 111 -9.66 4.45 -1.45
C CYS A 111 -9.74 3.12 -2.20
N VAL A 112 -9.05 2.10 -1.70
CA VAL A 112 -9.01 0.75 -2.29
C VAL A 112 -10.39 0.11 -2.23
N ASN A 113 -11.11 0.18 -1.11
CA ASN A 113 -12.45 -0.41 -1.00
C ASN A 113 -13.46 0.20 -1.99
N LYS A 114 -13.27 1.46 -2.39
CA LYS A 114 -14.13 2.13 -3.38
C LYS A 114 -13.84 1.68 -4.82
N ASN A 115 -12.59 1.38 -5.14
CA ASN A 115 -12.15 1.15 -6.53
C ASN A 115 -11.78 -0.32 -6.82
N TYR A 116 -11.20 -1.01 -5.84
CA TYR A 116 -10.61 -2.35 -5.91
C TYR A 116 -10.85 -3.13 -4.59
N PRO A 117 -12.10 -3.40 -4.19
CA PRO A 117 -12.43 -3.98 -2.88
C PRO A 117 -11.81 -5.36 -2.60
N GLN A 118 -11.43 -6.10 -3.65
CA GLN A 118 -10.76 -7.39 -3.55
C GLN A 118 -9.28 -7.30 -3.13
N ILE A 119 -8.65 -6.12 -3.25
CA ILE A 119 -7.22 -5.97 -2.98
C ILE A 119 -6.98 -5.80 -1.48
N PRO A 120 -6.26 -6.72 -0.82
CA PRO A 120 -5.95 -6.58 0.59
C PRO A 120 -4.91 -5.48 0.84
N VAL A 121 -5.10 -4.73 1.92
CA VAL A 121 -4.18 -3.67 2.38
C VAL A 121 -3.61 -4.07 3.74
N LEU A 122 -2.34 -4.45 3.75
CA LEU A 122 -1.60 -4.93 4.90
C LEU A 122 -1.03 -3.76 5.70
N SER A 123 -1.08 -3.88 7.02
CA SER A 123 -0.40 -2.99 7.96
C SER A 123 0.88 -3.64 8.45
N LEU A 124 2.02 -3.00 8.21
CA LEU A 124 3.27 -3.35 8.86
C LEU A 124 3.38 -2.53 10.15
N ASN A 125 2.92 -3.11 11.26
CA ASN A 125 3.01 -2.52 12.59
C ASN A 125 3.67 -3.48 13.57
N PHE A 126 4.50 -2.94 14.47
CA PHE A 126 5.16 -3.70 15.53
C PHE A 126 4.42 -3.62 16.87
N SER A 127 3.41 -2.74 16.95
CA SER A 127 2.66 -2.45 18.18
C SER A 127 1.37 -3.28 18.32
N GLY A 128 1.09 -4.22 17.41
CA GLY A 128 -0.09 -5.08 17.45
C GLY A 128 -1.41 -4.34 17.26
N LEU A 129 -1.39 -3.22 16.53
CA LEU A 129 -2.54 -2.33 16.34
C LEU A 129 -3.61 -2.95 15.43
N GLU A 130 -3.22 -3.93 14.63
CA GLU A 130 -4.12 -4.67 13.74
C GLU A 130 -3.87 -6.16 13.86
N LYS A 131 -4.95 -6.94 13.89
CA LYS A 131 -4.98 -8.42 13.93
C LYS A 131 -5.69 -8.95 12.69
#